data_AF-A0A3N8QQT2-F1
#
_entry.id   AF-A0A3N8QQT2-F1
#
_cell.length_a   1.000
_cell.length_b   1.000
_cell.length_c   1.000
_cell.angle_alpha   90.00
_cell.angle_beta   90.00
_cell.angle_gamma   90.00
#
_symmetry.space_group_name_H-M   'P 1'
#
loop_
_entity.id
_entity.type
_entity.pdbx_description
1 polymer ?
#
loop_
_entity_poly.entity_id
_entity_poly.type
_entity_poly.pdbx_seq_one_letter_code
_entity_poly.pdbx_strand_id
1 'polypeptide(L)'
;MNTKTKALLAVLLALLGASTATTAFAQESEPDSCLVLQPTRIAPDDVGEAGLYAGGGWLGLIPDRHRWKLAPARVRFEPSPPSGDIVDIESDLRKAVALFRCKSLRQGKVEAANMAFPKDGKAIEPGAAPLRFGFHGRRYALRHTLSGAVIVEGDGKRSVLHDFGGNTPPFSASLVWAGDLDRDGRLDFLLEFESDLGASFCLFTSGSAKENELVGGAGCMYVSG
;
A
#
# COMPACT_ATOMS: atom_id res chain seq x y z
N MET A 1 -3.99 30.05 83.01
CA MET A 1 -4.77 29.06 83.78
C MET A 1 -5.81 28.44 82.84
N ASN A 2 -5.84 27.10 82.77
CA ASN A 2 -6.96 26.17 82.50
C ASN A 2 -8.31 26.76 82.02
N THR A 3 -9.11 26.18 81.10
CA THR A 3 -9.21 24.83 80.53
C THR A 3 -10.34 24.84 79.47
N LYS A 4 -10.20 24.04 78.39
CA LYS A 4 -11.18 23.18 77.68
C LYS A 4 -12.63 23.72 77.47
N THR A 5 -13.30 23.57 76.31
CA THR A 5 -13.66 22.29 75.66
C THR A 5 -14.45 22.55 74.35
N LYS A 6 -14.13 21.77 73.29
CA LYS A 6 -14.93 21.24 72.14
C LYS A 6 -16.17 21.98 71.62
N ALA A 7 -16.26 22.19 70.30
CA ALA A 7 -17.06 21.34 69.40
C ALA A 7 -17.00 21.79 67.91
N LEU A 8 -16.79 20.78 67.05
CA LEU A 8 -17.22 20.53 65.67
C LEU A 8 -17.68 21.63 64.68
N LEU A 9 -17.24 21.36 63.44
CA LEU A 9 -17.90 21.57 62.13
C LEU A 9 -17.77 22.95 61.46
N ALA A 10 -16.87 23.03 60.47
CA ALA A 10 -17.08 23.88 59.30
C ALA A 10 -16.36 23.28 58.09
N VAL A 11 -17.16 22.98 57.09
CA VAL A 11 -16.83 22.53 55.74
C VAL A 11 -15.89 23.52 55.06
N LEU A 12 -14.83 23.06 54.40
CA LEU A 12 -14.25 23.80 53.27
C LEU A 12 -13.64 22.84 52.24
N LEU A 13 -14.38 22.68 51.13
CA LEU A 13 -13.86 22.30 49.82
C LEU A 13 -12.85 23.37 49.37
N ALA A 14 -11.65 22.95 48.96
CA ALA A 14 -10.96 23.52 47.79
C ALA A 14 -9.65 22.78 47.48
N LEU A 15 -9.62 22.16 46.29
CA LEU A 15 -8.48 22.16 45.36
C LEU A 15 -7.21 21.37 45.75
N LEU A 16 -7.31 20.04 45.70
CA LEU A 16 -6.19 19.19 45.29
C LEU A 16 -6.27 19.02 43.77
N GLY A 17 -5.55 19.88 43.04
CA GLY A 17 -5.26 19.69 41.63
C GLY A 17 -4.27 18.54 41.45
N ALA A 18 -4.78 17.31 41.44
CA ALA A 18 -4.03 16.17 40.94
C ALA A 18 -4.04 16.23 39.41
N SER A 19 -2.91 16.67 38.83
CA SER A 19 -2.66 16.56 37.40
C SER A 19 -2.64 15.08 37.01
N THR A 20 -3.77 14.55 36.57
CA THR A 20 -3.80 13.28 35.84
C THR A 20 -3.25 13.55 34.46
N ALA A 21 -1.94 13.34 34.31
CA ALA A 21 -1.33 13.16 32.99
C ALA A 21 -1.96 11.91 32.38
N THR A 22 -3.02 12.11 31.59
CA THR A 22 -3.53 11.10 30.69
C THR A 22 -2.45 10.86 29.64
N THR A 23 -1.67 9.80 29.84
CA THR A 23 -0.95 9.15 28.75
C THR A 23 -2.00 8.69 27.74
N ALA A 24 -2.25 9.51 26.74
CA ALA A 24 -2.95 9.08 25.55
C ALA A 24 -2.02 8.06 24.88
N PHE A 25 -2.24 6.78 25.17
CA PHE A 25 -1.74 5.74 24.30
C PHE A 25 -2.38 6.01 22.95
N ALA A 26 -1.60 6.50 22.00
CA ALA A 26 -1.98 6.48 20.60
C ALA A 26 -2.24 5.01 20.29
N GLN A 27 -3.51 4.66 20.18
CA GLN A 27 -3.92 3.38 19.65
C GLN A 27 -3.36 3.39 18.22
N GLU A 28 -2.29 2.61 17.99
CA GLU A 28 -1.81 2.32 16.64
C GLU A 28 -3.02 1.80 15.89
N SER A 29 -3.61 2.66 15.06
CA SER A 29 -4.67 2.26 14.14
C SER A 29 -4.07 1.15 13.29
N GLU A 30 -4.68 -0.04 13.30
CA GLU A 30 -4.30 -1.11 12.38
C GLU A 30 -4.16 -0.51 10.97
N PRO A 31 -3.05 -0.80 10.27
CA PRO A 31 -2.83 -0.25 8.94
C PRO A 31 -4.03 -0.61 8.05
N ASP A 32 -4.58 0.39 7.36
CA ASP A 32 -5.75 0.23 6.50
C ASP A 32 -5.42 -0.79 5.39
N SER A 33 -5.94 -2.02 5.53
CA SER A 33 -5.70 -3.07 4.54
C SER A 33 -6.43 -2.73 3.25
N CYS A 34 -5.66 -2.66 2.16
CA CYS A 34 -6.18 -2.38 0.84
C CYS A 34 -6.49 -3.68 0.12
N LEU A 35 -7.69 -3.80 -0.46
CA LEU A 35 -7.87 -4.75 -1.55
C LEU A 35 -7.28 -4.12 -2.81
N VAL A 36 -6.38 -4.86 -3.44
CA VAL A 36 -5.65 -4.46 -4.64
C VAL A 36 -5.97 -5.46 -5.72
N LEU A 37 -6.28 -4.99 -6.92
CA LEU A 37 -6.43 -5.83 -8.11
C LEU A 37 -5.68 -5.22 -9.29
N GLN A 38 -5.14 -6.11 -10.12
CA GLN A 38 -4.70 -5.78 -11.47
C GLN A 38 -5.83 -6.21 -12.44
N PRO A 39 -6.25 -5.36 -13.38
CA PRO A 39 -7.14 -5.80 -14.45
C PRO A 39 -6.44 -6.87 -15.31
N THR A 40 -6.78 -8.14 -15.08
CA THR A 40 -6.13 -9.30 -15.69
C THR A 40 -7.04 -10.54 -15.66
N ARG A 41 -6.51 -11.68 -16.08
CA ARG A 41 -7.17 -12.99 -16.09
C ARG A 41 -6.54 -13.89 -15.05
N ILE A 42 -7.35 -14.45 -14.16
CA ILE A 42 -6.88 -15.33 -13.07
C ILE A 42 -7.81 -16.51 -12.86
N ALA A 43 -7.37 -17.52 -12.11
CA ALA A 43 -8.27 -18.58 -11.65
C ALA A 43 -9.36 -18.00 -10.72
N PRO A 44 -10.59 -18.55 -10.71
CA PRO A 44 -11.66 -18.10 -9.82
C PRO A 44 -11.26 -18.05 -8.34
N ASP A 45 -10.47 -19.03 -7.88
CA ASP A 45 -10.05 -19.13 -6.48
C ASP A 45 -9.06 -18.01 -6.08
N ASP A 46 -8.29 -17.48 -7.03
CA ASP A 46 -7.33 -16.39 -6.81
C ASP A 46 -8.01 -15.02 -6.66
N VAL A 47 -9.29 -14.90 -7.01
CA VAL A 47 -10.06 -13.66 -6.81
C VAL A 47 -10.17 -13.34 -5.30
N GLY A 48 -10.20 -14.37 -4.46
CA GLY A 48 -10.21 -14.23 -3.00
C GLY A 48 -11.33 -13.32 -2.48
N GLU A 49 -11.03 -12.54 -1.43
CA GLU A 49 -12.00 -11.64 -0.78
C GLU A 49 -12.54 -10.57 -1.74
N ALA A 50 -11.78 -10.19 -2.77
CA ALA A 50 -12.20 -9.18 -3.73
C ALA A 50 -13.48 -9.57 -4.48
N GLY A 51 -13.75 -10.87 -4.61
CA GLY A 51 -14.96 -11.42 -5.23
C GLY A 51 -16.24 -11.03 -4.49
N LEU A 52 -16.14 -10.71 -3.20
CA LEU A 52 -17.27 -10.23 -2.39
C LEU A 52 -17.66 -8.79 -2.72
N TYR A 53 -16.84 -8.06 -3.48
CA TYR A 53 -17.00 -6.62 -3.72
C TYR A 53 -17.19 -6.27 -5.20
N ALA A 54 -17.91 -7.07 -5.96
CA ALA A 54 -18.30 -6.72 -7.32
C ALA A 54 -19.13 -5.40 -7.36
N GLY A 55 -19.01 -4.66 -8.47
CA GLY A 55 -19.69 -3.38 -8.64
C GLY A 55 -18.86 -2.19 -8.16
N GLY A 56 -19.50 -1.22 -7.49
CA GLY A 56 -18.90 0.07 -7.17
C GLY A 56 -18.08 0.11 -5.87
N GLY A 57 -17.52 1.28 -5.57
CA GLY A 57 -16.69 1.52 -4.38
C GLY A 57 -15.21 1.22 -4.58
N TRP A 58 -14.79 1.00 -5.82
CA TRP A 58 -13.39 0.89 -6.21
C TRP A 58 -12.86 2.22 -6.73
N LEU A 59 -11.54 2.42 -6.62
CA LEU A 59 -10.80 3.47 -7.29
C LEU A 59 -9.82 2.83 -8.28
N GLY A 60 -9.86 3.24 -9.54
CA GLY A 60 -8.88 2.82 -10.54
C GLY A 60 -7.80 3.88 -10.71
N LEU A 61 -6.53 3.44 -10.72
CA LEU A 61 -5.40 4.25 -11.11
C LEU A 61 -5.31 4.29 -12.64
N ILE A 62 -5.47 5.47 -13.21
CA ILE A 62 -5.45 5.66 -14.67
C ILE A 62 -4.51 6.79 -15.10
N PRO A 63 -3.84 6.64 -16.27
CA PRO A 63 -3.13 7.75 -16.88
C PRO A 63 -4.13 8.82 -17.36
N ASP A 64 -3.82 10.08 -17.05
CA ASP A 64 -4.56 11.28 -17.45
C ASP A 64 -3.63 12.25 -18.19
N ARG A 65 -3.45 12.01 -19.50
CA ARG A 65 -2.47 12.68 -20.37
C ARG A 65 -1.04 12.47 -19.85
N HIS A 66 -0.42 13.51 -19.29
CA HIS A 66 0.92 13.48 -18.69
C HIS A 66 0.87 13.37 -17.16
N ARG A 67 -0.28 13.03 -16.59
CA ARG A 67 -0.51 12.94 -15.14
C ARG A 67 -1.21 11.62 -14.81
N TRP A 68 -1.43 11.38 -13.53
CA TRP A 68 -2.15 10.23 -13.00
C TRP A 68 -3.33 10.68 -12.14
N LYS A 69 -4.36 9.84 -12.05
CA LYS A 69 -5.49 10.06 -11.15
C LYS A 69 -6.08 8.75 -10.67
N LEU A 70 -6.67 8.81 -9.48
CA LEU A 70 -7.62 7.83 -8.98
C LEU A 70 -9.03 8.26 -9.41
N ALA A 71 -9.72 7.41 -10.15
CA ALA A 71 -11.09 7.63 -10.59
C ALA A 71 -12.02 6.55 -10.01
N PRO A 72 -13.28 6.87 -9.66
CA PRO A 72 -14.26 5.85 -9.30
C PRO A 72 -14.36 4.78 -10.39
N ALA A 73 -14.37 3.52 -9.97
CA ALA A 73 -14.42 2.37 -10.83
C ALA A 73 -15.55 1.42 -10.39
N ARG A 74 -16.09 0.70 -11.37
CA ARG A 74 -16.93 -0.48 -11.14
C ARG A 74 -16.17 -1.71 -11.63
N VAL A 75 -16.08 -2.72 -10.77
CA VAL A 75 -15.37 -3.97 -11.05
C VAL A 75 -16.37 -5.09 -11.35
N ARG A 76 -16.03 -5.95 -12.30
CA ARG A 76 -16.76 -7.18 -12.60
C ARG A 76 -15.79 -8.36 -12.65
N PHE A 77 -16.29 -9.51 -12.27
CA PHE A 77 -15.60 -10.79 -12.33
C PHE A 77 -16.40 -11.65 -13.29
N GLU A 78 -15.96 -11.73 -14.54
CA GLU A 78 -16.69 -12.43 -15.61
C GLU A 78 -15.98 -13.75 -15.92
N PRO A 79 -16.64 -14.91 -15.77
CA PRO A 79 -16.05 -16.18 -16.18
C PRO A 79 -15.76 -16.18 -17.69
N SER A 80 -14.52 -16.47 -18.07
CA SER A 80 -14.11 -16.55 -19.47
C SER A 80 -14.64 -17.86 -20.09
N PRO A 81 -15.40 -17.79 -21.19
CA PRO A 81 -15.83 -18.98 -21.93
C PRO A 81 -14.62 -19.77 -22.50
N PRO A 82 -14.76 -21.09 -22.75
CA PRO A 82 -15.95 -21.92 -22.56
C PRO A 82 -16.04 -22.61 -21.20
N SER A 83 -14.94 -22.72 -20.43
CA SER A 83 -14.92 -23.55 -19.22
C SER A 83 -15.23 -22.79 -17.93
N GLY A 84 -15.02 -21.47 -17.88
CA GLY A 84 -15.16 -20.69 -16.66
C GLY A 84 -14.04 -20.93 -15.63
N ASP A 85 -13.00 -21.67 -16.00
CA ASP A 85 -11.81 -21.91 -15.16
C ASP A 85 -10.93 -20.67 -15.01
N ILE A 86 -11.27 -19.60 -15.74
CA ILE A 86 -10.62 -18.30 -15.71
C ILE A 86 -11.69 -17.24 -15.50
N VAL A 87 -11.38 -16.24 -14.68
CA VAL A 87 -12.17 -15.04 -14.45
C VAL A 87 -11.44 -13.84 -15.01
N ASP A 88 -12.11 -13.07 -15.87
CA ASP A 88 -11.69 -11.74 -16.29
C ASP A 88 -12.02 -10.73 -15.17
N ILE A 89 -11.00 -10.06 -14.63
CA ILE A 89 -11.17 -8.90 -13.75
C ILE A 89 -11.34 -7.66 -14.62
N GLU A 90 -12.58 -7.25 -14.85
CA GLU A 90 -12.90 -6.11 -15.67
C GLU A 90 -13.20 -4.85 -14.85
N SER A 91 -12.89 -3.69 -15.44
CA SER A 91 -13.35 -2.38 -14.96
C SER A 91 -13.94 -1.55 -16.08
N ASP A 92 -14.95 -0.73 -15.76
CA ASP A 92 -15.44 0.32 -16.64
C ASP A 92 -14.37 1.37 -17.01
N LEU A 93 -13.27 1.43 -16.27
CA LEU A 93 -12.07 2.20 -16.59
C LEU A 93 -11.10 1.39 -17.46
N ARG A 94 -11.29 1.44 -18.79
CA ARG A 94 -10.48 0.69 -19.79
C ARG A 94 -8.96 0.86 -19.73
N LYS A 95 -8.44 1.88 -19.04
CA LYS A 95 -7.00 2.17 -18.91
C LYS A 95 -6.50 2.02 -17.47
N ALA A 96 -7.28 1.40 -16.60
CA ALA A 96 -6.86 1.12 -15.23
C ALA A 96 -5.65 0.20 -15.27
N VAL A 97 -4.58 0.61 -14.57
CA VAL A 97 -3.41 -0.24 -14.33
C VAL A 97 -3.50 -0.97 -12.99
N ALA A 98 -4.33 -0.43 -12.07
CA ALA A 98 -4.63 -1.01 -10.77
C ALA A 98 -6.01 -0.56 -10.31
N LEU A 99 -6.65 -1.37 -9.48
CA LEU A 99 -7.92 -1.10 -8.83
C LEU A 99 -7.74 -1.27 -7.32
N PHE A 100 -8.30 -0.35 -6.55
CA PHE A 100 -8.15 -0.29 -5.11
C PHE A 100 -9.48 -0.16 -4.40
N ARG A 101 -9.60 -0.85 -3.26
CA ARG A 101 -10.67 -0.63 -2.29
C ARG A 101 -10.05 -0.54 -0.90
N CYS A 102 -10.01 0.68 -0.38
CA CYS A 102 -9.36 1.06 0.87
C CYS A 102 -9.90 2.42 1.34
N LYS A 103 -9.80 2.70 2.64
CA LYS A 103 -10.32 3.93 3.25
C LYS A 103 -9.37 5.12 3.11
N SER A 104 -8.07 4.84 3.05
CA SER A 104 -6.99 5.84 2.94
C SER A 104 -7.02 6.59 1.60
N LEU A 105 -7.37 5.90 0.51
CA LEU A 105 -7.34 6.48 -0.83
C LEU A 105 -8.60 7.27 -1.17
N ARG A 106 -8.41 8.35 -1.94
CA ARG A 106 -9.50 9.21 -2.41
C ARG A 106 -9.36 9.53 -3.89
N GLN A 107 -10.50 9.64 -4.58
CA GLN A 107 -10.55 10.07 -5.97
C GLN A 107 -9.85 11.43 -6.19
N GLY A 108 -9.28 11.62 -7.37
CA GLY A 108 -8.61 12.86 -7.77
C GLY A 108 -7.22 12.62 -8.34
N LYS A 109 -6.54 13.72 -8.67
CA LYS A 109 -5.16 13.67 -9.18
C LYS A 109 -4.23 13.06 -8.13
N VAL A 110 -3.22 12.35 -8.61
CA VAL A 110 -2.11 11.82 -7.82
C VAL A 110 -0.80 12.15 -8.53
N GLU A 111 0.24 12.36 -7.76
CA GLU A 111 1.57 12.65 -8.31
C GLU A 111 2.31 11.35 -8.59
N ALA A 112 3.22 11.37 -9.57
CA ALA A 112 4.02 10.22 -9.93
C ALA A 112 5.51 10.59 -9.94
N ALA A 113 6.36 9.60 -9.69
CA ALA A 113 7.80 9.75 -9.81
C ALA A 113 8.19 10.23 -11.21
N ASN A 114 9.30 10.97 -11.31
CA ASN A 114 9.82 11.49 -12.56
C ASN A 114 10.47 10.37 -13.40
N MET A 115 9.63 9.52 -13.98
CA MET A 115 10.01 8.44 -14.88
C MET A 115 8.84 8.04 -15.78
N ALA A 116 9.15 7.34 -16.87
CA ALA A 116 8.14 6.72 -17.72
C ALA A 116 7.72 5.37 -17.15
N PHE A 117 6.42 5.09 -17.20
CA PHE A 117 5.82 3.82 -16.82
C PHE A 117 5.31 3.13 -18.09
N PRO A 118 6.04 2.14 -18.62
CA PRO A 118 5.55 1.34 -19.74
C PRO A 118 4.33 0.51 -19.30
N LYS A 119 3.56 0.04 -20.28
CA LYS A 119 2.32 -0.70 -20.03
C LYS A 119 2.55 -1.95 -19.16
N ASP A 120 3.64 -2.66 -19.39
CA ASP A 120 3.97 -3.94 -18.76
C ASP A 120 4.89 -3.76 -17.53
N GLY A 121 4.97 -2.55 -17.01
CA GLY A 121 5.90 -2.21 -15.94
C GLY A 121 7.37 -2.21 -16.38
N LYS A 122 8.23 -1.69 -15.51
CA LYS A 122 9.67 -1.64 -15.75
C LYS A 122 10.35 -2.77 -14.98
N ALA A 123 10.86 -3.75 -15.70
CA ALA A 123 11.60 -4.88 -15.14
C ALA A 123 12.80 -4.42 -14.29
N ILE A 124 13.01 -5.14 -13.18
CA ILE A 124 14.08 -4.93 -12.21
C ILE A 124 14.89 -6.23 -12.15
N GLU A 125 15.87 -6.33 -13.04
CA GLU A 125 16.65 -7.55 -13.21
C GLU A 125 17.51 -7.87 -11.97
N PRO A 126 17.57 -9.14 -11.52
CA PRO A 126 18.43 -9.56 -10.42
C PRO A 126 19.91 -9.20 -10.68
N GLY A 127 20.53 -8.51 -9.74
CA GLY A 127 21.95 -8.13 -9.82
C GLY A 127 22.29 -7.01 -10.80
N ALA A 128 21.31 -6.49 -11.54
CA ALA A 128 21.52 -5.34 -12.40
C ALA A 128 21.68 -4.03 -11.62
N ALA A 129 22.08 -2.96 -12.32
CA ALA A 129 22.17 -1.64 -11.74
C ALA A 129 20.80 -1.18 -11.21
N PRO A 130 20.73 -0.52 -10.02
CA PRO A 130 19.46 -0.07 -9.47
C PRO A 130 18.70 0.86 -10.42
N LEU A 131 17.38 0.69 -10.48
CA LEU A 131 16.48 1.64 -11.11
C LEU A 131 16.43 2.91 -10.27
N ARG A 132 16.98 4.00 -10.81
CA ARG A 132 17.03 5.32 -10.14
C ARG A 132 16.00 6.27 -10.71
N PHE A 133 15.31 6.99 -9.83
CA PHE A 133 14.32 8.00 -10.18
C PHE A 133 14.21 9.06 -9.07
N GLY A 134 13.53 10.17 -9.38
CA GLY A 134 13.33 11.28 -8.46
C GLY A 134 11.86 11.51 -8.14
N PHE A 135 11.58 11.96 -6.92
CA PHE A 135 10.24 12.37 -6.48
C PHE A 135 10.37 13.47 -5.41
N HIS A 136 9.63 14.58 -5.57
CA HIS A 136 9.71 15.76 -4.70
C HIS A 136 11.14 16.21 -4.31
N GLY A 137 12.06 16.25 -5.28
CA GLY A 137 13.45 16.68 -5.06
C GLY A 137 14.35 15.65 -4.36
N ARG A 138 13.82 14.47 -4.03
CA ARG A 138 14.56 13.35 -3.42
C ARG A 138 14.91 12.31 -4.48
N ARG A 139 15.98 11.56 -4.24
CA ARG A 139 16.47 10.49 -5.12
C ARG A 139 16.24 9.14 -4.47
N TYR A 140 15.73 8.21 -5.27
CA TYR A 140 15.43 6.85 -4.85
C TYR A 140 16.15 5.85 -5.76
N ALA A 141 16.39 4.66 -5.23
CA ALA A 141 16.96 3.54 -5.95
C ALA A 141 16.18 2.27 -5.59
N LEU A 142 15.64 1.61 -6.60
CA LEU A 142 14.99 0.32 -6.50
C LEU A 142 15.91 -0.75 -7.10
N ARG A 143 16.20 -1.81 -6.35
CA ARG A 143 17.18 -2.84 -6.70
C ARG A 143 16.61 -4.23 -6.44
N HIS A 144 16.87 -5.15 -7.35
CA HIS A 144 16.70 -6.59 -7.14
C HIS A 144 18.09 -7.20 -6.93
N THR A 145 18.33 -7.76 -5.75
CA THR A 145 19.64 -8.34 -5.40
C THR A 145 19.79 -9.73 -6.02
N LEU A 146 21.04 -10.21 -6.16
CA LEU A 146 21.32 -11.59 -6.54
C LEU A 146 20.80 -12.62 -5.52
N SER A 147 20.54 -12.20 -4.29
CA SER A 147 19.93 -13.04 -3.25
C SER A 147 18.40 -13.10 -3.32
N GLY A 148 17.77 -12.44 -4.31
CA GLY A 148 16.31 -12.44 -4.48
C GLY A 148 15.56 -11.37 -3.68
N ALA A 149 16.24 -10.41 -3.05
CA ALA A 149 15.56 -9.33 -2.33
C ALA A 149 15.28 -8.15 -3.26
N VAL A 150 14.05 -7.66 -3.28
CA VAL A 150 13.66 -6.40 -3.92
C VAL A 150 13.63 -5.30 -2.86
N ILE A 151 14.48 -4.30 -3.03
CA ILE A 151 14.78 -3.29 -2.02
C ILE A 151 14.64 -1.90 -2.63
N VAL A 152 13.98 -1.00 -1.90
CA VAL A 152 14.01 0.44 -2.19
C VAL A 152 14.80 1.20 -1.13
N GLU A 153 15.62 2.13 -1.58
CA GLU A 153 16.47 3.01 -0.76
C GLU A 153 16.31 4.46 -1.21
N GLY A 154 16.32 5.40 -0.26
CA GLY A 154 16.18 6.82 -0.52
C GLY A 154 15.98 7.60 0.78
N ASP A 155 16.37 8.87 0.78
CA ASP A 155 16.21 9.75 1.95
C ASP A 155 16.76 9.18 3.28
N GLY A 156 17.86 8.43 3.22
CA GLY A 156 18.46 7.80 4.40
C GLY A 156 17.69 6.59 4.96
N LYS A 157 16.61 6.17 4.30
CA LYS A 157 15.76 5.04 4.69
C LYS A 157 15.81 3.91 3.67
N ARG A 158 15.35 2.74 4.08
CA ARG A 158 15.34 1.51 3.28
C ARG A 158 14.11 0.66 3.61
N SER A 159 13.48 0.07 2.59
CA SER A 159 12.46 -0.97 2.75
C SER A 159 12.81 -2.20 1.92
N VAL A 160 12.58 -3.39 2.47
CA VAL A 160 12.55 -4.64 1.71
C VAL A 160 11.10 -4.86 1.28
N LEU A 161 10.84 -4.85 -0.02
CA LEU A 161 9.50 -4.95 -0.59
C LEU A 161 9.08 -6.40 -0.81
N HIS A 162 10.05 -7.24 -1.20
CA HIS A 162 9.86 -8.67 -1.39
C HIS A 162 11.20 -9.39 -1.20
N ASP A 163 11.16 -10.64 -0.78
CA ASP A 163 12.34 -11.50 -0.69
C ASP A 163 11.98 -12.90 -1.18
N PHE A 164 12.56 -13.33 -2.30
CA PHE A 164 12.38 -14.66 -2.87
C PHE A 164 13.10 -15.76 -2.08
N GLY A 165 13.72 -15.43 -0.93
CA GLY A 165 14.26 -16.40 0.03
C GLY A 165 15.57 -17.04 -0.43
N GLY A 166 16.36 -16.36 -1.27
CA GLY A 166 17.61 -16.92 -1.80
C GLY A 166 17.43 -18.03 -2.83
N ASN A 167 16.20 -18.28 -3.27
CA ASN A 167 15.95 -19.23 -4.36
C ASN A 167 16.60 -18.72 -5.66
N THR A 168 17.04 -19.65 -6.51
CA THR A 168 17.52 -19.35 -7.86
C THR A 168 16.37 -19.32 -8.89
N PRO A 169 16.40 -18.40 -9.86
CA PRO A 169 15.34 -18.07 -10.82
C PRO A 169 14.65 -19.25 -11.55
N PRO A 170 13.49 -19.01 -12.21
CA PRO A 170 12.99 -17.68 -12.63
C PRO A 170 12.17 -16.95 -11.54
N PHE A 171 12.68 -15.80 -11.11
CA PHE A 171 11.93 -14.80 -10.34
C PHE A 171 11.98 -13.49 -11.11
N SER A 172 10.83 -12.84 -11.28
CA SER A 172 10.72 -11.54 -11.93
C SER A 172 10.19 -10.51 -10.95
N ALA A 173 10.63 -9.26 -11.11
CA ALA A 173 10.11 -8.13 -10.37
C ALA A 173 9.96 -6.95 -11.32
N SER A 174 8.78 -6.34 -11.34
CA SER A 174 8.45 -5.24 -12.25
C SER A 174 7.87 -4.07 -11.46
N LEU A 175 8.43 -2.87 -11.67
CA LEU A 175 7.84 -1.63 -11.16
C LEU A 175 6.70 -1.20 -12.09
N VAL A 176 5.47 -1.30 -11.64
CA VAL A 176 4.29 -0.90 -12.43
C VAL A 176 4.02 0.59 -12.28
N TRP A 177 4.13 1.12 -11.05
CA TRP A 177 3.93 2.54 -10.79
C TRP A 177 4.65 2.99 -9.52
N ALA A 178 5.05 4.26 -9.47
CA ALA A 178 5.58 4.91 -8.25
C ALA A 178 5.12 6.37 -8.20
N GLY A 179 4.73 6.86 -7.02
CA GLY A 179 4.17 8.20 -6.84
C GLY A 179 3.59 8.41 -5.45
N ASP A 180 2.66 9.33 -5.29
CA ASP A 180 1.98 9.61 -4.02
C ASP A 180 0.49 9.35 -4.18
N LEU A 181 0.06 8.15 -3.79
CA LEU A 181 -1.28 7.62 -4.03
C LEU A 181 -2.24 8.11 -2.93
N ASP A 182 -1.78 8.14 -1.68
CA ASP A 182 -2.56 8.55 -0.51
C ASP A 182 -2.51 10.06 -0.20
N ARG A 183 -1.64 10.80 -0.89
CA ARG A 183 -1.43 12.26 -0.79
C ARG A 183 -0.77 12.70 0.51
N ASP A 184 0.10 11.87 1.07
CA ASP A 184 0.90 12.22 2.23
C ASP A 184 2.22 12.95 1.89
N GLY A 185 2.49 13.17 0.60
CA GLY A 185 3.70 13.83 0.08
C GLY A 185 4.93 12.92 0.04
N ARG A 186 4.78 11.62 0.33
CA ARG A 186 5.82 10.60 0.30
C ARG A 186 5.48 9.58 -0.77
N LEU A 187 6.42 8.66 -0.98
CA LEU A 187 6.44 7.79 -2.13
C LEU A 187 5.82 6.43 -1.81
N ASP A 188 4.89 6.02 -2.66
CA ASP A 188 4.21 4.73 -2.72
C ASP A 188 4.63 3.96 -3.98
N PHE A 189 4.39 2.65 -3.98
CA PHE A 189 4.76 1.75 -5.06
C PHE A 189 3.69 0.73 -5.40
N LEU A 190 3.56 0.46 -6.69
CA LEU A 190 2.95 -0.77 -7.22
C LEU A 190 4.03 -1.62 -7.86
N LEU A 191 4.20 -2.84 -7.35
CA LEU A 191 5.09 -3.84 -7.93
C LEU A 191 4.35 -5.13 -8.25
N GLU A 192 4.84 -5.78 -9.29
CA GLU A 192 4.52 -7.15 -9.64
C GLU A 192 5.74 -8.03 -9.35
N PHE A 193 5.50 -9.18 -8.75
CA PHE A 193 6.51 -10.21 -8.47
C PHE A 193 6.01 -11.53 -9.04
N GLU A 194 6.82 -12.24 -9.80
CA GLU A 194 6.45 -13.54 -10.37
C GLU A 194 7.50 -14.60 -10.05
N SER A 195 7.03 -15.83 -9.93
CA SER A 195 7.81 -17.04 -9.70
C SER A 195 7.08 -18.25 -10.27
N ASP A 196 7.74 -19.41 -10.29
CA ASP A 196 7.09 -20.68 -10.62
C ASP A 196 5.97 -21.07 -9.64
N LEU A 197 5.91 -20.45 -8.46
CA LEU A 197 4.85 -20.69 -7.46
C LEU A 197 3.63 -19.78 -7.66
N GLY A 198 3.73 -18.81 -8.56
CA GLY A 198 2.69 -17.82 -8.82
C GLY A 198 3.21 -16.39 -8.87
N ALA A 199 2.27 -15.46 -8.94
CA ALA A 199 2.51 -14.04 -9.04
C ALA A 199 1.83 -13.25 -7.91
N SER A 200 2.34 -12.05 -7.64
CA SER A 200 1.69 -11.12 -6.73
C SER A 200 1.80 -9.69 -7.24
N PHE A 201 0.70 -8.94 -7.08
CA PHE A 201 0.60 -7.53 -7.46
C PHE A 201 0.31 -6.72 -6.20
N CYS A 202 1.31 -5.99 -5.72
CA CYS A 202 1.36 -5.44 -4.38
C CYS A 202 1.43 -3.91 -4.37
N LEU A 203 0.63 -3.32 -3.50
CA LEU A 203 0.70 -1.92 -3.10
C LEU A 203 1.56 -1.77 -1.84
N PHE A 204 2.54 -0.89 -1.90
CA PHE A 204 3.33 -0.45 -0.76
C PHE A 204 3.12 1.05 -0.56
N THR A 205 2.78 1.48 0.65
CA THR A 205 2.57 2.91 0.95
C THR A 205 3.49 3.39 2.06
N SER A 206 3.79 4.69 2.04
CA SER A 206 4.49 5.37 3.14
C SER A 206 3.65 5.44 4.41
N GLY A 207 2.31 5.43 4.30
CA GLY A 207 1.39 5.31 5.43
C GLY A 207 1.50 3.98 6.17
N SER A 208 1.87 2.89 5.46
CA SER A 208 2.07 1.55 6.03
C SER A 208 3.51 1.27 6.48
N ALA A 209 4.43 2.24 6.38
CA ALA A 209 5.83 2.06 6.71
C ALA A 209 6.06 1.84 8.21
N LYS A 210 6.93 0.90 8.57
CA LYS A 210 7.42 0.77 9.96
C LYS A 210 8.49 1.81 10.26
N GLU A 211 8.93 1.84 11.52
CA GLU A 211 10.05 2.69 11.93
C GLU A 211 11.28 2.44 11.04
N ASN A 212 11.91 3.51 10.57
CA ASN A 212 13.08 3.49 9.66
C ASN A 212 12.84 2.92 8.25
N GLU A 213 11.60 2.58 7.90
CA GLU A 213 11.21 2.18 6.55
C GLU A 213 10.74 3.38 5.71
N LEU A 214 10.84 3.23 4.38
CA LEU A 214 10.26 4.15 3.40
C LEU A 214 8.77 3.90 3.20
N VAL A 215 8.44 2.62 3.00
CA VAL A 215 7.10 2.09 2.73
C VAL A 215 6.93 0.74 3.40
N GLY A 216 5.68 0.36 3.66
CA GLY A 216 5.30 -0.98 4.08
C GLY A 216 4.17 -1.52 3.20
N GLY A 217 3.90 -2.83 3.29
CA GLY A 217 2.83 -3.47 2.53
C GLY A 217 1.45 -2.98 2.95
N ALA A 218 0.67 -2.49 1.98
CA ALA A 218 -0.70 -2.04 2.18
C ALA A 218 -1.73 -3.07 1.69
N GLY A 219 -1.38 -3.90 0.71
CA GLY A 219 -2.22 -4.98 0.20
C GLY A 219 -1.64 -5.62 -1.05
N CYS A 220 -1.99 -6.88 -1.31
CA CYS A 220 -1.55 -7.61 -2.50
C CYS A 220 -2.69 -8.44 -3.09
N MET A 221 -2.74 -8.51 -4.41
CA MET A 221 -3.39 -9.60 -5.14
C MET A 221 -2.38 -10.75 -5.28
N TYR A 222 -2.80 -11.99 -5.05
CA TYR A 222 -1.97 -13.18 -5.25
C TYR A 222 -2.62 -14.06 -6.32
N VAL A 223 -1.79 -14.61 -7.20
CA VAL A 223 -2.21 -15.50 -8.28
C VAL A 223 -1.38 -16.76 -8.16
N SER A 224 -2.04 -17.92 -8.13
CA SER A 224 -1.35 -19.21 -8.05
C SER A 224 -0.72 -19.59 -9.40
N GLY A 225 0.45 -20.25 -9.34
CA GLY A 225 1.19 -20.75 -10.51
C GLY A 225 0.84 -22.20 -10.88
#